data_AF-A0A146KZV8-F1
#
_entry.id   AF-A0A146KZV8-F1
#
_cell.length_a   1.000
_cell.length_b   1.000
_cell.length_c   1.000
_cell.angle_alpha   90.00
_cell.angle_beta   90.00
_cell.angle_gamma   90.00
#
_symmetry.space_group_name_H-M   'P 1'
#
loop_
_entity.id
_entity.type
_entity.pdbx_description
1 polymer ?
#
loop_
_entity_poly.entity_id
_entity_poly.type
_entity_poly.pdbx_seq_one_letter_code
_entity_poly.pdbx_strand_id
1 'polypeptide(L)'
;FITSKKAVLNIQNNDHYCFGYVMVAAFFKPQGSPVLPSSYPDFKNVFNWDGIEFPVQIKQISIFESNNNNISINVYGIEKVYKNQKMVFEVVGPLYYSK
;
A
#
# COMPACT_ATOMS: atom_id res chain seq x y z
N PHE A 1 12.86 -12.72 -8.61
CA PHE A 1 11.78 -13.65 -8.19
C PHE A 1 10.43 -12.96 -7.95
N ILE A 2 10.39 -11.70 -7.48
CA ILE A 2 9.13 -10.92 -7.32
C ILE A 2 8.72 -10.19 -8.61
N THR A 3 9.67 -9.55 -9.31
CA THR A 3 9.40 -8.76 -10.53
C THR A 3 8.80 -9.59 -11.67
N SER A 4 9.23 -10.85 -11.81
CA SER A 4 8.72 -11.77 -12.84
C SER A 4 7.29 -12.24 -12.57
N LYS A 5 6.82 -12.16 -11.31
CA LYS A 5 5.48 -12.59 -10.92
C LYS A 5 4.41 -11.52 -11.16
N LYS A 6 4.79 -10.29 -11.52
CA LYS A 6 3.88 -9.13 -11.65
C LYS A 6 2.95 -8.97 -10.42
N ALA A 7 3.45 -9.36 -9.25
CA ALA A 7 2.68 -9.38 -7.99
C ALA A 7 2.81 -8.08 -7.19
N VAL A 8 3.53 -7.08 -7.72
CA VAL A 8 3.72 -5.78 -7.10
C VAL A 8 3.10 -4.76 -8.02
N LEU A 9 2.20 -3.96 -7.46
CA LEU A 9 1.55 -2.85 -8.16
C LEU A 9 1.95 -1.55 -7.47
N ASN A 10 2.43 -0.60 -8.27
CA ASN A 10 2.69 0.76 -7.82
C ASN A 10 1.69 1.70 -8.48
N ILE A 11 0.73 2.19 -7.71
CA ILE A 11 -0.23 3.18 -8.20
C ILE A 11 0.46 4.53 -8.28
N GLN A 12 0.32 5.19 -9.42
CA GLN A 12 0.94 6.48 -9.71
C GLN A 12 0.00 7.59 -9.26
N ASN A 13 0.34 8.23 -8.14
CA ASN A 13 -0.37 9.38 -7.61
C ASN A 13 0.62 10.51 -7.25
N ASN A 14 0.16 11.75 -7.39
CA ASN A 14 0.94 12.96 -7.04
C ASN A 14 0.42 13.65 -5.76
N ASP A 15 -0.51 13.00 -5.06
CA ASP A 15 -1.15 13.48 -3.84
C ASP A 15 -0.71 12.64 -2.62
N HIS A 16 -1.32 12.89 -1.46
CA HIS A 16 -1.00 12.18 -0.22
C HIS A 16 -1.90 10.96 0.05
N TYR A 17 -2.65 10.47 -0.94
CA TYR A 17 -3.67 9.41 -0.78
C TYR A 17 -3.22 8.03 -1.27
N CYS A 18 -1.90 7.80 -1.41
CA CYS A 18 -1.35 6.53 -1.92
C CYS A 18 -1.90 5.30 -1.19
N PHE A 19 -2.01 5.36 0.15
CA PHE A 19 -2.57 4.28 0.96
C PHE A 19 -4.01 3.95 0.57
N GLY A 20 -4.87 4.96 0.39
CA GLY A 20 -6.26 4.76 -0.02
C GLY A 20 -6.37 4.09 -1.39
N TYR A 21 -5.57 4.54 -2.36
CA TYR A 21 -5.57 3.95 -3.69
C TYR A 21 -5.10 2.48 -3.69
N VAL A 22 -4.05 2.14 -2.93
CA VAL A 22 -3.60 0.73 -2.90
C VAL A 22 -4.62 -0.18 -2.22
N MET A 23 -5.39 0.33 -1.25
CA MET A 23 -6.48 -0.44 -0.66
C MET A 23 -7.55 -0.80 -1.70
N VAL A 24 -8.06 0.15 -2.49
CA VAL A 24 -9.04 -0.20 -3.53
C VAL A 24 -8.44 -1.09 -4.63
N ALA A 25 -7.16 -0.93 -4.97
CA ALA A 25 -6.53 -1.80 -5.95
C ALA A 25 -6.31 -3.24 -5.47
N ALA A 26 -6.24 -3.45 -4.15
CA ALA A 26 -6.13 -4.80 -3.57
C ALA A 26 -7.45 -5.58 -3.67
N PHE A 27 -8.60 -4.91 -3.62
CA PHE A 27 -9.92 -5.55 -3.58
C PHE A 27 -10.70 -5.50 -4.91
N PHE A 28 -10.42 -4.53 -5.78
CA PHE A 28 -11.18 -4.31 -7.01
C PHE A 28 -10.33 -4.55 -8.25
N LYS A 29 -10.96 -5.09 -9.31
CA LYS A 29 -10.32 -5.18 -10.63
C LYS A 29 -10.27 -3.79 -11.26
N PRO A 30 -9.14 -3.40 -11.89
CA PRO A 30 -9.04 -2.13 -12.59
C PRO A 30 -9.97 -2.12 -13.81
N GLN A 31 -10.66 -1.00 -14.04
CA GLN A 31 -11.44 -0.74 -15.25
C GLN A 31 -10.63 -0.03 -16.35
N GLY A 32 -9.31 0.02 -16.18
CA GLY A 32 -8.38 0.70 -17.07
C GLY A 32 -6.94 0.31 -16.73
N SER A 33 -6.02 1.25 -16.84
CA SER A 33 -4.62 1.01 -16.48
C SER A 33 -4.50 0.75 -14.97
N PRO A 34 -3.95 -0.40 -14.52
CA PRO A 34 -3.89 -0.75 -13.10
C PRO A 34 -3.04 0.21 -12.26
N VAL A 35 -2.17 1.01 -12.88
CA VAL A 35 -1.36 1.98 -12.17
C VAL A 35 -2.07 3.32 -11.95
N LEU A 36 -3.25 3.53 -12.54
CA LEU A 36 -3.98 4.78 -12.42
C LEU A 36 -5.01 4.69 -11.29
N PRO A 37 -5.07 5.68 -10.37
CA PRO A 37 -6.11 5.78 -9.37
C PRO A 37 -7.54 5.72 -9.95
N SER A 38 -7.76 6.36 -11.10
CA SER A 38 -9.06 6.43 -11.77
C SER A 38 -9.58 5.10 -12.30
N SER A 39 -8.74 4.06 -12.32
CA SER A 39 -9.17 2.72 -12.72
C SER A 39 -9.94 1.97 -11.63
N TYR A 40 -10.04 2.55 -10.42
CA TYR A 40 -10.67 1.95 -9.26
C TYR A 40 -11.79 2.85 -8.70
N PRO A 41 -12.72 2.30 -7.90
CA PRO A 41 -13.70 3.11 -7.19
C PRO A 41 -13.03 4.13 -6.26
N ASP A 42 -13.74 5.21 -5.94
CA ASP A 42 -13.26 6.19 -4.97
C ASP A 42 -13.10 5.55 -3.59
N PHE A 43 -11.86 5.47 -3.10
CA PHE A 43 -11.50 4.82 -1.84
C PHE A 43 -12.21 5.42 -0.63
N LYS A 44 -12.61 6.69 -0.69
CA LYS A 44 -13.32 7.39 0.39
C LYS A 44 -14.71 6.81 0.62
N ASN A 45 -15.32 6.23 -0.41
CA ASN A 45 -16.66 5.65 -0.34
C ASN A 45 -16.62 4.13 -0.07
N VAL A 46 -15.44 3.51 -0.13
CA VAL A 46 -15.27 2.06 -0.02
C VAL A 46 -14.90 1.63 1.40
N PHE A 47 -14.09 2.42 2.10
CA PHE A 47 -13.58 2.09 3.43
C PHE A 47 -13.99 3.12 4.47
N ASN A 48 -14.01 2.71 5.73
CA ASN A 48 -14.16 3.62 6.86
C ASN A 48 -12.79 4.24 7.22
N TRP A 49 -12.71 5.57 7.11
CA TRP A 49 -11.51 6.38 7.36
C TRP A 49 -11.57 7.18 8.68
N ASP A 50 -12.52 6.90 9.57
CA ASP A 50 -12.70 7.64 10.82
C ASP A 50 -11.44 7.57 11.70
N GLY A 51 -10.91 8.74 12.09
CA GLY A 51 -9.67 8.82 12.88
C GLY A 51 -8.38 8.55 12.09
N ILE A 52 -8.46 8.43 10.75
CA ILE A 52 -7.30 8.32 9.86
C ILE A 52 -7.05 9.67 9.18
N GLU A 53 -5.79 10.10 9.21
CA GLU A 53 -5.33 11.30 8.52
C GLU A 53 -4.35 10.91 7.42
N PHE A 54 -4.38 11.64 6.31
CA PHE A 54 -3.45 11.45 5.20
C PHE A 54 -2.31 12.48 5.26
N PRO A 55 -1.05 12.08 4.98
CA PRO A 55 -0.61 10.73 4.65
C PRO A 55 -0.67 9.78 5.86
N VAL A 56 -1.17 8.56 5.64
CA VAL A 56 -1.40 7.57 6.71
C VAL A 56 -0.08 7.23 7.39
N GLN A 57 -0.01 7.44 8.69
CA GLN A 57 1.12 7.03 9.50
C GLN A 57 0.99 5.53 9.85
N ILE A 58 2.12 4.83 9.96
CA ILE A 58 2.15 3.39 10.27
C ILE A 58 1.33 3.06 11.53
N LYS A 59 1.40 3.92 12.57
CA LYS A 59 0.62 3.74 13.81
C LYS A 59 -0.91 3.73 13.61
N GLN A 60 -1.40 4.42 12.57
CA GLN A 60 -2.82 4.55 12.26
C GLN A 60 -3.35 3.34 11.47
N ILE A 61 -2.48 2.44 10.98
CA ILE A 61 -2.91 1.22 10.27
C ILE A 61 -3.77 0.35 11.19
N SER A 62 -3.42 0.25 12.48
CA SER A 62 -4.24 -0.48 13.46
C SER A 62 -5.66 0.09 13.63
N ILE A 63 -5.81 1.42 13.53
CA ILE A 63 -7.12 2.09 13.55
C ILE A 63 -7.88 1.74 12.27
N PHE A 64 -7.21 1.78 11.11
CA PHE A 64 -7.83 1.43 9.83
C PHE A 64 -8.34 -0.02 9.81
N GLU A 65 -7.54 -0.98 10.30
CA GLU A 65 -7.95 -2.39 10.42
C GLU A 65 -9.13 -2.56 11.39
N SER A 66 -9.12 -1.83 12.51
CA SER A 66 -10.23 -1.85 13.47
C SER A 66 -11.53 -1.29 12.89
N ASN A 67 -11.44 -0.26 12.03
CA ASN A 67 -12.58 0.33 11.34
C ASN A 67 -13.09 -0.56 10.19
N ASN A 68 -12.22 -1.39 9.61
CA ASN A 68 -12.51 -2.21 8.43
C ASN A 68 -12.20 -3.68 8.73
N ASN A 69 -13.13 -4.34 9.44
CA ASN A 69 -13.00 -5.73 9.86
C ASN A 69 -12.62 -6.67 8.69
N ASN A 70 -11.85 -7.72 8.99
CA ASN A 70 -11.33 -8.71 8.05
C ASN A 70 -10.24 -8.20 7.07
N ILE A 71 -9.63 -7.05 7.37
CA ILE A 71 -8.45 -6.57 6.65
C ILE A 71 -7.23 -6.70 7.56
N SER A 72 -6.15 -7.24 7.00
CA SER A 72 -4.84 -7.30 7.65
C SER A 72 -3.77 -6.80 6.69
N ILE A 73 -2.95 -5.87 7.16
CA ILE A 73 -1.96 -5.11 6.41
C ILE A 73 -0.58 -5.36 7.03
N ASN A 74 0.36 -5.82 6.22
CA ASN A 74 1.75 -5.92 6.62
C ASN A 74 2.58 -4.88 5.88
N VAL A 75 3.38 -4.11 6.61
CA VAL A 75 4.23 -3.06 6.04
C VAL A 75 5.69 -3.47 6.12
N TYR A 76 6.36 -3.37 4.98
CA TYR A 76 7.80 -3.58 4.86
C TYR A 76 8.41 -2.36 4.16
N GLY A 77 9.59 -1.97 4.61
CA GLY A 77 10.43 -0.98 3.95
C GLY A 77 11.25 -1.61 2.83
N ILE A 78 11.70 -0.78 1.90
CA ILE A 78 12.72 -1.16 0.91
C ILE A 78 13.85 -0.15 1.05
N GLU A 79 15.03 -0.62 1.42
CA GLU A 79 16.23 0.21 1.55
C GLU A 79 17.20 -0.06 0.42
N LYS A 80 17.91 0.99 0.02
CA LYS A 80 18.93 0.93 -1.02
C LYS A 80 20.30 0.80 -0.35
N VAL A 81 20.90 -0.39 -0.40
CA VAL A 81 22.18 -0.69 0.24
C VAL A 81 23.27 -0.92 -0.80
N TYR A 82 24.53 -0.64 -0.45
CA TYR A 82 25.68 -0.92 -1.31
C TYR A 82 26.34 -2.23 -0.86
N LYS A 83 26.33 -3.25 -1.72
CA LYS A 83 26.94 -4.57 -1.46
C LYS A 83 27.67 -5.05 -2.71
N ASN A 84 28.83 -5.68 -2.53
CA ASN A 84 29.64 -6.23 -3.64
C ASN A 84 29.83 -5.25 -4.80
N GLN A 85 30.18 -4.00 -4.48
CA GLN A 85 30.38 -2.91 -5.43
C GLN A 85 29.13 -2.51 -6.26
N LYS A 86 27.93 -2.90 -5.85
CA LYS A 86 26.67 -2.61 -6.54
C LYS A 86 25.60 -2.10 -5.56
N MET A 87 24.75 -1.18 -6.02
CA MET A 87 23.53 -0.82 -5.29
C MET A 87 22.48 -1.93 -5.44
N VAL A 88 21.97 -2.43 -4.33
CA VAL A 88 20.88 -3.41 -4.27
C VAL A 88 19.75 -2.89 -3.39
N PHE A 89 18.53 -3.32 -3.68
CA PHE A 89 17.36 -3.02 -2.85
C PHE A 89 17.10 -4.22 -1.94
N GLU A 90 17.00 -3.96 -0.64
CA GLU A 90 16.71 -4.98 0.37
C GLU A 90 15.43 -4.64 1.09
N VAL A 91 14.66 -5.68 1.41
CA VAL A 91 13.43 -5.54 2.20
C VAL A 91 13.83 -5.42 3.67
N VAL A 92 13.26 -4.44 4.34
CA VAL A 92 13.46 -4.15 5.77
C VAL A 92 12.12 -4.24 6.48
N GLY A 93 12.08 -4.80 7.69
CA GLY A 93 10.85 -4.91 8.48
C GLY A 93 10.61 -6.30 9.08
N PRO A 94 9.36 -6.60 9.50
CA PRO A 94 8.16 -5.78 9.29
C PRO A 94 8.22 -4.45 10.04
N LEU A 95 7.84 -3.36 9.37
CA LEU A 95 7.63 -2.05 9.98
C LEU A 95 6.26 -1.99 10.68
N TYR A 96 5.33 -2.83 10.23
CA TYR A 96 4.07 -3.13 10.89
C TYR A 96 3.62 -4.53 10.48
N TYR A 97 3.05 -5.27 11.42
CA TYR A 97 2.56 -6.62 11.21
C TYR A 97 1.24 -6.78 11.94
N SER A 98 0.18 -7.12 11.21
CA SER A 98 -1.12 -7.44 11.81
C SER A 98 -0.99 -8.71 12.63
N LYS A 99 -1.60 -8.72 13.82
CA LYS A 99 -1.61 -9.88 14.71
C LYS A 99 -2.68 -10.88 14.34
#